data_AF-A0A7S0IPL7-F1
#
_entry.id   AF-A0A7S0IPL7-F1
#
_cell.length_a   1.000
_cell.length_b   1.000
_cell.length_c   1.000
_cell.angle_alpha   90.00
_cell.angle_beta   90.00
_cell.angle_gamma   90.00
#
_symmetry.space_group_name_H-M   'P 1'
#
loop_
_entity.id
_entity.type
_entity.pdbx_description
1 polymer ?
#
loop_
_entity_poly.entity_id
_entity_poly.type
_entity_poly.pdbx_seq_one_letter_code
_entity_poly.pdbx_strand_id
1 'polypeptide(L)'
;AAMDGSIDIYDIYVDVCLAEQERLKTQQFMLLSERHAALRRHRQQPALGTDRRELQTEISPIFPTCADHYAAKYLNSAAVQRAIGVDVSTIPGGKWADCGGVDYKFNYESELPNYARWAAEGKLQILIYNGDADYILSHMGNAAWIAEGLKLNKSLEWMAWRGSDGQVAGYFEQYATAGLPLTFLTVKGAGHMVPKDRPRHALDMLIRFLAGGGYDQVSRGDTTPLCA
;
A
#
# COMPACT_ATOMS: atom_id res chain seq x y z
N ALA A 1 -14.78 1.50 -8.16
CA ALA A 1 -15.71 0.88 -7.18
C ALA A 1 -16.48 -0.23 -7.87
N ALA A 2 -16.63 -1.39 -7.23
CA ALA A 2 -17.44 -2.49 -7.76
C ALA A 2 -18.83 -1.97 -8.15
N MET A 3 -19.38 -2.44 -9.27
CA MET A 3 -20.66 -1.94 -9.79
C MET A 3 -21.85 -2.25 -8.86
N ASP A 4 -21.66 -3.02 -7.78
CA ASP A 4 -22.66 -3.31 -6.74
C ASP A 4 -22.42 -2.58 -5.40
N GLY A 5 -21.34 -1.79 -5.29
CA GLY A 5 -21.06 -0.95 -4.11
C GLY A 5 -20.69 -1.69 -2.82
N SER A 6 -20.41 -2.99 -2.86
CA SER A 6 -20.15 -3.79 -1.65
C SER A 6 -18.68 -3.81 -1.20
N ILE A 7 -17.73 -3.65 -2.12
CA ILE A 7 -16.28 -3.74 -1.88
C ILE A 7 -15.55 -2.61 -2.62
N ASP A 8 -14.61 -1.96 -1.93
CA ASP A 8 -13.62 -1.11 -2.59
C ASP A 8 -12.55 -1.99 -3.24
N ILE A 9 -12.55 -2.00 -4.57
CA ILE A 9 -11.66 -2.83 -5.38
C ILE A 9 -10.20 -2.38 -5.28
N TYR A 10 -9.93 -1.15 -4.87
CA TYR A 10 -8.56 -0.62 -4.69
C TYR A 10 -8.03 -0.81 -3.27
N ASP A 11 -8.92 -1.06 -2.30
CA ASP A 11 -8.57 -1.21 -0.89
C ASP A 11 -9.52 -2.20 -0.22
N ILE A 12 -9.15 -3.49 -0.28
CA ILE A 12 -9.95 -4.56 0.31
C ILE A 12 -9.97 -4.54 1.85
N TYR A 13 -9.23 -3.63 2.49
CA TYR A 13 -9.18 -3.50 3.94
C TYR A 13 -10.19 -2.48 4.50
N VAL A 14 -10.79 -1.65 3.64
CA VAL A 14 -11.75 -0.60 4.07
C VAL A 14 -13.16 -0.90 3.60
N ASP A 15 -14.13 -0.52 4.44
CA ASP A 15 -15.53 -0.45 4.04
C ASP A 15 -15.76 0.72 3.05
N VAL A 16 -16.72 0.54 2.14
CA VAL A 16 -17.16 1.58 1.21
C VAL A 16 -17.79 2.73 1.98
N CYS A 17 -17.46 3.98 1.60
CA CYS A 17 -18.05 5.16 2.19
C CYS A 17 -19.51 5.34 1.72
N LEU A 18 -20.49 5.00 2.56
CA LEU A 18 -21.91 5.14 2.25
C LEU A 18 -22.39 6.57 2.57
N ALA A 19 -22.91 7.27 1.55
CA ALA A 19 -23.32 8.68 1.64
C ALA A 19 -24.45 8.98 2.64
N GLU A 20 -25.16 7.95 3.12
CA GLU A 20 -26.36 8.10 3.97
C GLU A 20 -26.35 7.22 5.24
N GLN A 21 -25.23 6.57 5.57
CA GLN A 21 -25.08 5.88 6.85
C GLN A 21 -24.09 6.62 7.74
N GLU A 22 -24.63 7.55 8.51
CA GLU A 22 -24.12 7.84 9.85
C GLU A 22 -23.66 6.54 10.51
N ARG A 23 -22.35 6.38 10.75
CA ARG A 23 -21.70 5.95 12.01
C ARG A 23 -22.35 4.86 12.91
N LEU A 24 -23.37 4.13 12.50
CA LEU A 24 -24.27 3.39 13.38
C LEU A 24 -24.65 2.05 12.74
N LYS A 25 -23.84 1.02 13.06
CA LYS A 25 -24.25 -0.31 13.59
C LYS A 25 -23.26 -1.43 13.29
N THR A 26 -22.42 -1.33 12.26
CA THR A 26 -21.54 -2.45 11.88
C THR A 26 -20.33 -2.58 12.82
N GLN A 27 -19.72 -1.47 13.24
CA GLN A 27 -18.59 -1.49 14.19
C GLN A 27 -18.97 -2.05 15.56
N GLN A 28 -20.21 -1.87 16.03
CA GLN A 28 -20.56 -2.29 17.40
C GLN A 28 -20.93 -3.79 17.47
N PHE A 29 -21.55 -4.36 16.43
CA PHE A 29 -22.04 -5.74 16.47
C PHE A 29 -20.97 -6.80 16.16
N MET A 30 -20.06 -6.55 15.21
CA MET A 30 -18.96 -7.50 14.94
C MET A 30 -17.94 -7.53 16.09
N LEU A 31 -17.52 -6.37 16.60
CA LEU A 31 -16.53 -6.26 17.68
C LEU A 31 -17.02 -6.83 19.02
N LEU A 32 -18.31 -6.70 19.38
CA LEU A 32 -18.83 -7.26 20.63
C LEU A 32 -18.90 -8.78 20.60
N SER A 33 -19.33 -9.38 19.49
CA SER A 33 -19.47 -10.83 19.39
C SER A 33 -18.12 -11.54 19.38
N GLU A 34 -17.14 -10.99 18.66
CA GLU A 34 -15.76 -11.51 18.66
C GLU A 34 -15.05 -11.29 19.98
N ARG A 35 -15.23 -10.12 20.61
CA ARG A 35 -14.72 -9.87 21.97
C ARG A 35 -15.34 -10.83 22.99
N HIS A 36 -16.64 -11.10 22.92
CA HIS A 36 -17.29 -12.09 23.78
C HIS A 36 -16.81 -13.51 23.49
N ALA A 37 -16.62 -13.89 22.22
CA ALA A 37 -16.09 -15.19 21.85
C ALA A 37 -14.63 -15.37 22.31
N ALA A 38 -13.80 -14.34 22.19
CA ALA A 38 -12.42 -14.32 22.66
C ALA A 38 -12.34 -14.39 24.19
N LEU A 39 -13.17 -13.61 24.90
CA LEU A 39 -13.27 -13.66 26.37
C LEU A 39 -13.78 -15.02 26.87
N ARG A 40 -14.74 -15.64 26.18
CA ARG A 40 -15.22 -17.00 26.50
C ARG A 40 -14.12 -18.04 26.29
N ARG A 41 -13.37 -17.96 25.18
CA ARG A 41 -12.22 -18.85 24.91
C ARG A 41 -11.10 -18.66 25.94
N HIS A 42 -10.79 -17.42 26.33
CA HIS A 42 -9.81 -17.12 27.37
C HIS A 42 -10.26 -17.62 28.76
N ARG A 43 -11.55 -17.58 29.07
CA ARG A 43 -12.09 -18.07 30.36
C ARG A 43 -12.12 -19.61 30.46
N GLN A 44 -12.07 -20.30 29.32
CA GLN A 44 -12.06 -21.77 29.24
C GLN A 44 -10.65 -22.38 29.16
N GLN A 45 -9.60 -21.56 29.06
CA GLN A 45 -8.23 -22.07 29.10
C GLN A 45 -7.79 -22.32 30.55
N PRO A 46 -7.31 -23.52 30.90
CA PRO A 46 -6.77 -23.79 32.22
C PRO A 46 -5.52 -22.95 32.46
N ALA A 47 -5.46 -22.29 33.62
CA ALA A 47 -4.41 -21.35 34.00
C ALA A 47 -3.03 -22.01 34.01
N LEU A 48 -2.23 -21.74 32.99
CA LEU A 48 -0.80 -22.02 32.95
C LEU A 48 -0.05 -20.70 33.07
N GLY A 49 0.67 -20.53 34.18
CA GLY A 49 1.78 -19.58 34.32
C GLY A 49 1.38 -18.13 34.58
N THR A 50 1.62 -17.69 35.80
CA THR A 50 1.60 -16.29 36.23
C THR A 50 2.72 -15.50 35.55
N ASP A 51 2.45 -14.93 34.38
CA ASP A 51 3.12 -13.72 33.92
C ASP A 51 2.11 -12.86 33.17
N ARG A 52 1.37 -12.02 33.92
CA ARG A 52 0.43 -11.05 33.36
C ARG A 52 1.23 -9.91 32.75
N ARG A 53 1.93 -10.17 31.64
CA ARG A 53 2.09 -9.13 30.64
C ARG A 53 0.72 -8.95 30.01
N GLU A 54 0.06 -7.84 30.31
CA GLU A 54 -0.98 -7.32 29.45
C GLU A 54 -0.37 -7.22 28.05
N LEU A 55 -0.60 -8.24 27.22
CA LEU A 55 -0.61 -8.08 25.79
C LEU A 55 -1.75 -7.10 25.52
N GLN A 56 -1.45 -5.81 25.61
CA GLN A 56 -2.10 -4.82 24.79
C GLN A 56 -1.87 -5.32 23.37
N THR A 57 -2.78 -6.13 22.87
CA THR A 57 -3.02 -6.23 21.44
C THR A 57 -3.43 -4.83 21.03
N GLU A 58 -2.44 -3.99 20.73
CA GLU A 58 -2.67 -2.80 19.94
C GLU A 58 -3.39 -3.29 18.67
N ILE A 59 -4.68 -2.99 18.61
CA ILE A 59 -5.45 -3.12 17.38
C ILE A 59 -4.85 -2.08 16.44
N SER A 60 -3.91 -2.51 15.60
CA SER A 60 -3.28 -1.71 14.55
C SER A 60 -4.01 -1.89 13.23
N PRO A 61 -4.04 -0.85 12.37
CA PRO A 61 -4.69 0.44 12.55
C PRO A 61 -6.12 0.38 11.98
N ILE A 62 -7.03 1.18 12.52
CA ILE A 62 -8.31 1.42 11.86
C ILE A 62 -7.97 2.17 10.57
N PHE A 63 -8.03 1.50 9.41
CA PHE A 63 -7.96 2.16 8.12
C PHE A 63 -9.12 3.17 8.07
N PRO A 64 -8.85 4.49 8.00
CA PRO A 64 -9.92 5.47 8.09
C PRO A 64 -10.80 5.35 6.85
N THR A 65 -12.04 4.93 7.06
CA THR A 65 -13.07 4.94 6.01
C THR A 65 -13.30 6.37 5.56
N CYS A 66 -13.71 6.56 4.30
CA CYS A 66 -14.01 7.89 3.72
C CYS A 66 -12.81 8.86 3.66
N ALA A 67 -11.57 8.37 3.57
CA ALA A 67 -10.37 9.21 3.44
C ALA A 67 -10.51 10.30 2.36
N ASP A 68 -11.04 9.94 1.20
CA ASP A 68 -11.22 10.83 0.05
C ASP A 68 -12.20 11.98 0.35
N HIS A 69 -13.24 11.70 1.15
CA HIS A 69 -14.18 12.73 1.59
C HIS A 69 -13.50 13.75 2.52
N TYR A 70 -12.65 13.29 3.44
CA TYR A 70 -11.87 14.20 4.29
C TYR A 70 -10.87 15.02 3.49
N ALA A 71 -10.17 14.40 2.53
CA ALA A 71 -9.26 15.08 1.62
C ALA A 71 -9.99 16.15 0.80
N ALA A 72 -11.13 15.82 0.20
CA ALA A 72 -11.95 16.75 -0.55
C ALA A 72 -12.44 17.92 0.30
N LYS A 73 -12.90 17.65 1.53
CA LYS A 73 -13.33 18.71 2.45
C LYS A 73 -12.17 19.64 2.83
N TYR A 74 -10.98 19.09 3.09
CA TYR A 74 -9.80 19.88 3.45
C TYR A 74 -9.30 20.73 2.29
N LEU A 75 -9.14 20.14 1.10
CA LEU A 75 -8.60 20.82 -0.08
C LEU A 75 -9.58 21.84 -0.70
N ASN A 76 -10.88 21.72 -0.42
CA ASN A 76 -11.87 22.74 -0.78
C ASN A 76 -12.04 23.86 0.28
N SER A 77 -11.29 23.83 1.38
CA SER A 77 -11.29 24.93 2.34
C SER A 77 -10.61 26.17 1.74
N ALA A 78 -11.30 27.32 1.78
CA ALA A 78 -10.73 28.58 1.29
C ALA A 78 -9.44 28.97 2.03
N ALA A 79 -9.30 28.59 3.31
CA ALA A 79 -8.07 28.83 4.06
C ALA A 79 -6.91 27.97 3.52
N VAL A 80 -7.18 26.69 3.24
CA VAL A 80 -6.19 25.78 2.66
C VAL A 80 -5.80 26.24 1.27
N GLN A 81 -6.77 26.50 0.38
CA GLN A 81 -6.53 26.96 -0.99
C GLN A 81 -5.68 28.24 -1.02
N ARG A 82 -5.98 29.22 -0.15
CA ARG A 82 -5.13 30.42 -0.01
C ARG A 82 -3.71 30.08 0.46
N ALA A 83 -3.57 29.18 1.43
CA ALA A 83 -2.27 28.81 1.98
C ALA A 83 -1.37 28.10 0.95
N ILE A 84 -1.94 27.28 0.06
CA ILE A 84 -1.21 26.58 -1.00
C ILE A 84 -1.19 27.34 -2.35
N GLY A 85 -1.67 28.59 -2.37
CA GLY A 85 -1.59 29.45 -3.55
C GLY A 85 -2.49 29.03 -4.72
N VAL A 86 -3.61 28.36 -4.46
CA VAL A 86 -4.55 27.94 -5.49
C VAL A 86 -5.36 29.13 -6.00
N ASP A 87 -5.34 29.34 -7.32
CA ASP A 87 -6.31 30.20 -8.00
C ASP A 87 -7.61 29.41 -8.24
N VAL A 88 -8.63 29.69 -7.43
CA VAL A 88 -9.92 28.98 -7.49
C VAL A 88 -10.62 29.17 -8.84
N SER A 89 -10.33 30.26 -9.56
CA SER A 89 -10.92 30.53 -10.88
C SER A 89 -10.46 29.54 -11.96
N THR A 90 -9.33 28.87 -11.76
CA THR A 90 -8.82 27.87 -12.71
C THR A 90 -9.36 26.47 -12.46
N ILE A 91 -10.15 26.26 -11.40
CA ILE A 91 -10.68 24.94 -11.07
C ILE A 91 -11.95 24.69 -11.89
N PRO A 92 -11.97 23.67 -12.77
CA PRO A 92 -13.19 23.29 -13.49
C PRO A 92 -14.31 22.96 -12.51
N GLY A 93 -15.44 23.66 -12.62
CA GLY A 93 -16.57 23.51 -11.69
C GLY A 93 -16.35 24.13 -10.30
N GLY A 94 -15.26 24.87 -10.09
CA GLY A 94 -14.99 25.66 -8.88
C GLY A 94 -14.72 24.85 -7.62
N LYS A 95 -14.60 23.52 -7.72
CA LYS A 95 -14.31 22.62 -6.60
C LYS A 95 -13.27 21.59 -6.98
N TRP A 96 -12.31 21.40 -6.09
CA TRP A 96 -11.34 20.32 -6.19
C TRP A 96 -12.05 18.97 -6.04
N ALA A 97 -11.64 18.02 -6.86
CA ALA A 97 -12.00 16.61 -6.77
C ALA A 97 -10.74 15.77 -6.99
N ASP A 98 -10.72 14.59 -6.38
CA ASP A 98 -9.57 13.67 -6.44
C ASP A 98 -9.29 13.20 -7.88
N CYS A 99 -10.35 12.86 -8.61
CA CYS A 99 -10.30 12.50 -10.02
C CYS A 99 -11.01 13.56 -10.87
N GLY A 100 -10.31 14.11 -11.86
CA GLY A 100 -10.84 15.16 -12.75
C GLY A 100 -11.84 14.69 -13.82
N GLY A 101 -12.23 13.42 -13.83
CA GLY A 101 -13.18 12.87 -14.81
C GLY A 101 -12.70 12.94 -16.26
N VAL A 102 -11.37 12.93 -16.46
CA VAL A 102 -10.75 13.01 -17.78
C VAL A 102 -11.03 11.72 -18.56
N ASP A 103 -11.46 11.86 -19.82
CA ASP A 103 -11.59 10.74 -20.75
C ASP A 103 -10.19 10.28 -21.20
N TYR A 104 -9.67 9.23 -20.58
CA TYR A 104 -8.37 8.69 -20.89
C TYR A 104 -8.39 7.96 -22.24
N LYS A 105 -7.57 8.45 -23.18
CA LYS A 105 -7.31 7.78 -24.46
C LYS A 105 -5.91 7.20 -24.45
N PHE A 106 -5.82 5.88 -24.36
CA PHE A 106 -4.55 5.17 -24.40
C PHE A 106 -4.05 5.09 -25.86
N ASN A 107 -2.79 5.46 -26.08
CA ASN A 107 -2.11 5.37 -27.38
C ASN A 107 -1.06 4.25 -27.43
N TYR A 108 -1.00 3.41 -26.40
CA TYR A 108 -0.17 2.22 -26.31
C TYR A 108 -0.90 1.13 -25.51
N GLU A 109 -0.54 -0.13 -25.75
CA GLU A 109 -1.11 -1.28 -25.04
C GLU A 109 -0.26 -1.72 -23.84
N SER A 110 1.05 -1.39 -23.87
CA SER A 110 2.00 -1.82 -22.83
C SER A 110 3.24 -0.94 -22.80
N GLU A 111 3.82 -0.78 -21.61
CA GLU A 111 5.10 -0.10 -21.39
C GLU A 111 6.32 -1.00 -21.63
N LEU A 112 6.12 -2.27 -22.02
CA LEU A 112 7.21 -3.22 -22.28
C LEU A 112 8.32 -2.66 -23.19
N PRO A 113 8.02 -1.96 -24.30
CA PRO A 113 9.06 -1.41 -25.17
C PRO A 113 9.97 -0.41 -24.46
N ASN A 114 9.42 0.42 -23.57
CA ASN A 114 10.20 1.41 -22.82
C ASN A 114 11.06 0.73 -21.75
N TYR A 115 10.51 -0.23 -21.01
CA TYR A 115 11.27 -0.98 -20.00
C TYR A 115 12.37 -1.85 -20.61
N ALA A 116 12.12 -2.48 -21.76
CA ALA A 116 13.14 -3.23 -22.50
C ALA A 116 14.30 -2.31 -22.94
N ARG A 117 13.98 -1.10 -23.44
CA ARG A 117 15.00 -0.09 -23.78
C ARG A 117 15.80 0.31 -22.54
N TRP A 118 15.15 0.66 -21.43
CA TRP A 118 15.85 1.08 -20.22
C TRP A 118 16.73 -0.03 -19.62
N ALA A 119 16.26 -1.28 -19.65
CA ALA A 119 17.05 -2.43 -19.25
C ALA A 119 18.29 -2.64 -20.16
N ALA A 120 18.14 -2.46 -21.48
CA ALA A 120 19.25 -2.55 -22.42
C ALA A 120 20.27 -1.41 -22.27
N GLU A 121 19.83 -0.23 -21.84
CA GLU A 121 20.72 0.90 -21.57
C GLU A 121 21.47 0.73 -20.23
N GLY A 122 20.84 0.13 -19.22
CA GLY A 122 21.47 -0.17 -17.93
C GLY A 122 21.78 1.04 -17.04
N LYS A 123 21.29 2.23 -17.42
CA LYS A 123 21.61 3.51 -16.76
C LYS A 123 20.67 3.88 -15.61
N LEU A 124 19.54 3.17 -15.48
CA LEU A 124 18.50 3.45 -14.49
C LEU A 124 18.41 2.31 -13.49
N GLN A 125 18.28 2.65 -12.22
CA GLN A 125 17.80 1.73 -11.21
C GLN A 125 16.27 1.65 -11.31
N ILE A 126 15.74 0.46 -11.62
CA ILE A 126 14.31 0.27 -11.84
C ILE A 126 13.74 -0.55 -10.68
N LEU A 127 12.71 -0.01 -10.03
CA LEU A 127 11.91 -0.73 -9.05
C LEU A 127 10.46 -0.77 -9.54
N ILE A 128 9.93 -1.97 -9.72
CA ILE A 128 8.50 -2.23 -9.88
C ILE A 128 8.02 -2.83 -8.56
N TYR A 129 7.04 -2.22 -7.91
CA TYR A 129 6.52 -2.73 -6.65
C TYR A 129 4.99 -2.83 -6.64
N ASN A 130 4.47 -3.81 -5.91
CA ASN A 130 3.04 -4.05 -5.75
C ASN A 130 2.67 -4.34 -4.30
N GLY A 131 1.47 -3.94 -3.88
CA GLY A 131 0.82 -4.58 -2.75
C GLY A 131 0.33 -5.97 -3.15
N ASP A 132 0.61 -6.99 -2.34
CA ASP A 132 0.22 -8.36 -2.69
C ASP A 132 -1.27 -8.68 -2.50
N ALA A 133 -2.02 -7.75 -1.88
CA ALA A 133 -3.46 -7.81 -1.68
C ALA A 133 -4.25 -6.88 -2.62
N ASP A 134 -3.60 -6.26 -3.62
CA ASP A 134 -4.27 -5.51 -4.67
C ASP A 134 -5.01 -6.44 -5.63
N TYR A 135 -6.32 -6.26 -5.73
CA TYR A 135 -7.18 -7.02 -6.63
C TYR A 135 -7.18 -6.46 -8.06
N ILE A 136 -7.00 -5.15 -8.24
CA ILE A 136 -7.14 -4.50 -9.55
C ILE A 136 -5.87 -4.66 -10.37
N LEU A 137 -4.70 -4.38 -9.78
CA LEU A 137 -3.40 -4.57 -10.42
C LEU A 137 -2.57 -5.59 -9.63
N SER A 138 -2.96 -6.87 -9.77
CA SER A 138 -2.33 -7.95 -9.00
C SER A 138 -0.82 -8.06 -9.25
N HIS A 139 -0.08 -8.33 -8.18
CA HIS A 139 1.36 -8.60 -8.25
C HIS A 139 1.70 -9.77 -9.18
N MET A 140 0.81 -10.77 -9.31
CA MET A 140 1.00 -11.91 -10.21
C MET A 140 1.00 -11.49 -11.68
N GLY A 141 0.08 -10.60 -12.07
CA GLY A 141 0.03 -10.06 -13.43
C GLY A 141 1.28 -9.25 -13.77
N ASN A 142 1.76 -8.43 -12.83
CA ASN A 142 3.00 -7.67 -13.01
C ASN A 142 4.23 -8.59 -13.03
N ALA A 143 4.28 -9.65 -12.22
CA ALA A 143 5.34 -10.64 -12.27
C ALA A 143 5.41 -11.33 -13.65
N ALA A 144 4.27 -11.75 -14.19
CA ALA A 144 4.17 -12.34 -15.53
C ALA A 144 4.57 -11.34 -16.62
N TRP A 145 4.11 -10.08 -16.52
CA TRP A 145 4.50 -9.01 -17.44
C TRP A 145 6.02 -8.82 -17.49
N ILE A 146 6.72 -8.88 -16.35
CA ILE A 146 8.18 -8.80 -16.29
C ILE A 146 8.81 -10.07 -16.87
N ALA A 147 8.47 -11.24 -16.33
CA ALA A 147 9.13 -12.50 -16.66
C ALA A 147 8.91 -12.92 -18.13
N GLU A 148 7.68 -12.82 -18.62
CA GLU A 148 7.30 -13.25 -19.97
C GLU A 148 7.42 -12.13 -21.00
N GLY A 149 7.17 -10.88 -20.59
CA GLY A 149 7.21 -9.72 -21.47
C GLY A 149 8.62 -9.20 -21.71
N LEU A 150 9.40 -8.94 -20.64
CA LEU A 150 10.78 -8.42 -20.78
C LEU A 150 11.80 -9.52 -21.06
N LYS A 151 11.53 -10.75 -20.63
CA LYS A 151 12.39 -11.93 -20.86
C LYS A 151 13.85 -11.73 -20.41
N LEU A 152 14.03 -10.99 -19.31
CA LEU A 152 15.32 -10.78 -18.69
C LEU A 152 15.72 -12.01 -17.86
N ASN A 153 17.03 -12.26 -17.74
CA ASN A 153 17.52 -13.32 -16.87
C ASN A 153 17.39 -12.91 -15.40
N LYS A 154 16.93 -13.81 -14.54
CA LYS A 154 16.96 -13.55 -13.09
C LYS A 154 18.40 -13.54 -12.60
N SER A 155 18.78 -12.47 -11.91
CA SER A 155 20.05 -12.36 -11.19
C SER A 155 19.90 -12.73 -9.71
N LEU A 156 18.68 -12.66 -9.18
CA LEU A 156 18.33 -13.09 -7.83
C LEU A 156 16.95 -13.74 -7.86
N GLU A 157 16.84 -14.93 -7.30
CA GLU A 157 15.56 -15.64 -7.16
C GLU A 157 14.67 -14.99 -6.11
N TRP A 158 13.38 -15.31 -6.20
CA TRP A 158 12.33 -14.82 -5.31
C TRP A 158 12.65 -15.12 -3.84
N MET A 159 12.86 -14.06 -3.04
CA MET A 159 13.20 -14.19 -1.63
C MET A 159 12.52 -13.15 -0.76
N ALA A 160 12.34 -13.48 0.52
CA ALA A 160 11.72 -12.57 1.47
C ALA A 160 12.64 -11.40 1.81
N TRP A 161 12.08 -10.19 1.91
CA TRP A 161 12.76 -9.04 2.52
C TRP A 161 12.10 -8.70 3.85
N ARG A 162 12.90 -8.11 4.75
CA ARG A 162 12.45 -7.74 6.09
C ARG A 162 12.43 -6.23 6.27
N GLY A 163 11.35 -5.75 6.87
CA GLY A 163 11.21 -4.36 7.28
C GLY A 163 12.13 -4.01 8.45
N SER A 164 12.18 -2.72 8.78
CA SER A 164 12.89 -2.18 9.95
C SER A 164 12.33 -2.71 11.29
N ASP A 165 11.11 -3.22 11.29
CA ASP A 165 10.47 -3.92 12.41
C ASP A 165 10.92 -5.39 12.55
N GLY A 166 11.80 -5.88 11.69
CA GLY A 166 12.29 -7.25 11.65
C GLY A 166 11.29 -8.27 11.11
N GLN A 167 10.07 -7.86 10.76
CA GLN A 167 9.05 -8.73 10.19
C GLN A 167 9.26 -8.90 8.68
N VAL A 168 8.74 -9.98 8.13
CA VAL A 168 8.70 -10.15 6.66
C VAL A 168 7.78 -9.07 6.11
N ALA A 169 8.35 -8.15 5.33
CA ALA A 169 7.65 -7.02 4.72
C ALA A 169 7.16 -7.37 3.32
N GLY A 170 7.66 -8.45 2.73
CA GLY A 170 7.21 -9.02 1.46
C GLY A 170 8.30 -9.85 0.82
N TYR A 171 8.26 -9.93 -0.51
CA TYR A 171 9.23 -10.68 -1.30
C TYR A 171 9.77 -9.83 -2.45
N PHE A 172 10.93 -10.19 -2.96
CA PHE A 172 11.50 -9.52 -4.12
C PHE A 172 12.36 -10.48 -4.93
N GLU A 173 12.57 -10.12 -6.19
CA GLU A 173 13.49 -10.78 -7.11
C GLU A 173 14.18 -9.72 -7.96
N GLN A 174 15.28 -10.10 -8.60
CA GLN A 174 16.04 -9.19 -9.44
C GLN A 174 16.31 -9.80 -10.81
N TYR A 175 16.29 -8.93 -11.81
CA TYR A 175 16.54 -9.25 -13.20
C TYR A 175 17.79 -8.51 -13.66
N ALA A 176 18.67 -9.25 -14.33
CA ALA A 176 19.87 -8.72 -14.95
C ALA A 176 19.50 -7.76 -16.08
N THR A 177 20.15 -6.60 -16.09
CA THR A 177 20.09 -5.60 -17.17
C THR A 177 21.52 -5.36 -17.69
N ALA A 178 21.71 -4.42 -18.62
CA ALA A 178 23.05 -4.04 -19.06
C ALA A 178 23.89 -3.32 -17.96
N GLY A 179 23.26 -2.89 -16.87
CA GLY A 179 23.93 -2.16 -15.78
C GLY A 179 23.25 -2.42 -14.44
N LEU A 180 22.48 -1.45 -13.94
CA LEU A 180 21.79 -1.58 -12.64
C LEU A 180 20.59 -2.53 -12.74
N PRO A 181 20.41 -3.46 -11.79
CA PRO A 181 19.38 -4.48 -11.88
C PRO A 181 17.97 -3.88 -11.83
N LEU A 182 17.04 -4.52 -12.53
CA LEU A 182 15.60 -4.29 -12.35
C LEU A 182 15.15 -5.12 -11.16
N THR A 183 14.54 -4.48 -10.18
CA THR A 183 13.98 -5.15 -8.99
C THR A 183 12.47 -5.19 -9.08
N PHE A 184 11.89 -6.37 -8.86
CA PHE A 184 10.46 -6.55 -8.63
C PHE A 184 10.22 -6.88 -7.16
N LEU A 185 9.29 -6.19 -6.50
CA LEU A 185 9.08 -6.31 -5.06
C LEU A 185 7.59 -6.30 -4.69
N THR A 186 7.19 -7.15 -3.76
CA THR A 186 5.88 -7.10 -3.12
C THR A 186 5.95 -6.53 -1.71
N VAL A 187 4.89 -5.84 -1.31
CA VAL A 187 4.66 -5.42 0.08
C VAL A 187 3.51 -6.24 0.64
N LYS A 188 3.82 -7.05 1.65
CA LYS A 188 2.92 -8.06 2.21
C LYS A 188 1.77 -7.44 2.99
N GLY A 189 0.56 -7.76 2.57
CA GLY A 189 -0.69 -7.29 3.13
C GLY A 189 -0.96 -5.83 2.82
N ALA A 190 -0.42 -5.30 1.72
CA ALA A 190 -0.78 -3.99 1.17
C ALA A 190 -1.70 -4.18 -0.05
N GLY A 191 -2.68 -3.29 -0.22
CA GLY A 191 -3.54 -3.19 -1.40
C GLY A 191 -2.93 -2.28 -2.46
N HIS A 192 -3.78 -1.61 -3.24
CA HIS A 192 -3.35 -0.76 -4.36
C HIS A 192 -2.51 0.44 -3.89
N MET A 193 -2.89 1.05 -2.77
CA MET A 193 -2.19 2.19 -2.17
C MET A 193 -1.19 1.74 -1.11
N VAL A 194 -0.09 1.11 -1.54
CA VAL A 194 0.95 0.56 -0.65
C VAL A 194 1.38 1.48 0.51
N PRO A 195 1.67 2.79 0.29
CA PRO A 195 2.05 3.68 1.40
C PRO A 195 0.93 3.95 2.41
N LYS A 196 -0.33 3.87 1.98
CA LYS A 196 -1.49 3.98 2.88
C LYS A 196 -1.60 2.73 3.75
N ASP A 197 -1.45 1.55 3.15
CA ASP A 197 -1.77 0.30 3.85
C ASP A 197 -0.63 -0.21 4.73
N ARG A 198 0.60 -0.02 4.27
CA ARG A 198 1.83 -0.45 4.96
C ARG A 198 2.84 0.70 5.00
N PRO A 199 2.55 1.82 5.68
CA PRO A 199 3.37 3.03 5.63
C PRO A 199 4.83 2.79 6.05
N ARG A 200 5.05 1.97 7.09
CA ARG A 200 6.39 1.62 7.56
C ARG A 200 7.19 0.86 6.51
N HIS A 201 6.61 -0.20 5.95
CA HIS A 201 7.29 -1.04 4.94
C HIS A 201 7.45 -0.29 3.62
N ALA A 202 6.50 0.56 3.23
CA ALA A 202 6.61 1.42 2.07
C ALA A 202 7.77 2.42 2.20
N LEU A 203 7.95 3.01 3.39
CA LEU A 203 9.07 3.90 3.67
C LEU A 203 10.41 3.15 3.67
N ASP A 204 10.48 1.98 4.31
CA ASP A 204 11.68 1.13 4.29
C ASP A 204 12.09 0.79 2.85
N MET A 205 11.11 0.44 2.00
CA MET A 205 11.32 0.18 0.58
C MET A 205 11.86 1.41 -0.15
N LEU A 206 11.24 2.59 0.06
CA LEU A 206 11.66 3.83 -0.59
C LEU A 206 13.09 4.23 -0.20
N ILE A 207 13.43 4.18 1.09
CA ILE A 207 14.77 4.52 1.59
C ILE A 207 15.81 3.58 0.95
N ARG A 208 15.54 2.28 0.90
CA ARG A 208 16.42 1.29 0.27
C ARG A 208 16.56 1.52 -1.21
N PHE A 209 15.47 1.79 -1.92
CA PHE A 209 15.51 2.13 -3.34
C PHE A 209 16.46 3.31 -3.59
N LEU A 210 16.28 4.41 -2.87
CA LEU A 210 17.11 5.61 -2.99
C LEU A 210 18.58 5.37 -2.61
N ALA A 211 18.85 4.40 -1.75
CA ALA A 211 20.20 4.00 -1.35
C ALA A 211 20.85 2.94 -2.29
N GLY A 212 20.21 2.59 -3.41
CA GLY A 212 20.74 1.61 -4.37
C GLY A 212 20.31 0.15 -4.14
N GLY A 213 19.34 -0.10 -3.24
CA GLY A 213 18.77 -1.43 -2.98
C GLY A 213 19.06 -1.96 -1.57
N GLY A 214 19.47 -3.23 -1.48
CA GLY A 214 19.76 -3.90 -0.20
C GLY A 214 18.51 -4.41 0.54
N TYR A 215 17.55 -5.00 -0.19
CA TYR A 215 16.33 -5.57 0.40
C TYR A 215 16.59 -6.88 1.17
N ASP A 216 17.64 -7.60 0.82
CA ASP A 216 18.17 -8.78 1.53
C ASP A 216 18.85 -8.42 2.86
N GLN A 217 19.31 -7.19 3.02
CA GLN A 217 19.98 -6.72 4.22
C GLN A 217 18.95 -6.24 5.25
N VAL A 218 19.05 -6.69 6.50
CA VAL A 218 18.25 -6.11 7.60
C VAL A 218 18.98 -4.87 8.08
N SER A 219 18.46 -3.67 7.78
CA SER A 219 19.02 -2.44 8.34
C SER A 219 18.93 -2.50 9.87
N ARG A 220 20.06 -2.66 10.54
CA ARG A 220 20.15 -2.50 11.99
C ARG A 220 20.09 -1.01 12.32
N GLY A 221 18.87 -0.55 12.62
CA GLY A 221 18.62 0.63 13.44
C GLY A 221 18.74 1.99 12.75
N ASP A 222 17.59 2.62 12.55
CA ASP A 222 17.31 3.86 13.27
C ASP A 222 15.84 3.79 13.72
N THR A 223 15.62 3.60 15.02
CA THR A 223 14.27 3.52 15.61
C THR A 223 13.71 4.90 15.94
N THR A 224 14.34 5.97 15.46
CA THR A 224 13.87 7.33 15.70
C THR A 224 12.47 7.51 15.10
N PRO A 225 11.43 7.78 15.91
CA PRO A 225 10.10 8.08 15.39
C PRO A 225 10.18 9.34 14.53
N LEU A 226 9.68 9.28 13.30
CA LEU A 226 9.62 10.42 12.38
C LEU A 226 8.63 11.52 12.82
N CYS A 227 7.85 11.25 13.86
CA CYS A 227 6.98 12.22 14.51
C CYS A 227 7.22 12.14 16.02
N ALA A 228 7.95 13.10 16.55
CA ALA A 228 7.95 13.49 17.96
C ALA A 228 7.36 14.91 18.06
#